data_AF-R0JLE3-F1
#
_entry.id   AF-R0JLE3-F1
#
_cell.length_a   1.000
_cell.length_b   1.000
_cell.length_c   1.000
_cell.angle_alpha   90.00
_cell.angle_beta   90.00
_cell.angle_gamma   90.00
#
_symmetry.space_group_name_H-M   'P 1'
#
loop_
_entity.id
_entity.type
_entity.pdbx_description
1 polymer ?
#
loop_
_entity_poly.entity_id
_entity_poly.type
_entity_poly.pdbx_seq_one_letter_code
_entity_poly.pdbx_strand_id
1 'polypeptide(L)'
;MSLLRPTCASLARRLCTAQAPIEHSSTSPLLALIQRHRTSRPQCRFFACTPRYRARVIDTPRNPTVPQSRKRTVRIGPLPDGPVGDATIQRIFGWKLSPQDGNNVLRILHHRRTVGSLADYGVDNLGKQYTHVSRETALKGLEWLRTEYPIDEARAAEEWAEKEANRIAYELWLADPETESKYKDPARAFREKMEQEEQERLRQEGEDQKIGILHAGKSQFELNIEEKRRARLEEITRIAEEKEQKEREMEEKLASGEWVRTPTGTQLMKPGQTTYIDVFGREQVSRRKEEMEKYNKAAQVTDAKTPEELLAQTTLAQRLSPMTAFVLVTVILSWAFAYYYLPPSPEYRLFPDLSPITATIGALVVTNCVVAIAWRIMPLWPLMTRYFMHVPGYPRAVQSVLNIFSHIQYEHLIANMMMLCLVGPACCDLVGRGIFMGTYVSAGAVGTLASLYWANLGRGNITAHSVGASAAIWGISALYCLLTDQETIKIPLLRDSEVAFWPKMLFAAFVVLEIHSALRKRSSMDHASHFGGMFVGMGTAGYLRATGWHDRKLSVDVERADNPDKTVVVGAMAKEGIKEIKNSLVGGSK
;
A
#
# COMPACT_ATOMS: atom_id res chain seq x y z
N MET A 1 99.37 16.57 27.74
CA MET A 1 98.40 15.97 28.68
C MET A 1 97.01 16.41 28.22
N SER A 2 96.24 15.57 27.50
CA SER A 2 95.20 14.68 28.07
C SER A 2 94.14 15.48 28.84
N LEU A 3 92.83 15.46 28.58
CA LEU A 3 91.95 14.50 27.91
C LEU A 3 90.52 15.11 27.83
N LEU A 4 89.73 14.65 26.84
CA LEU A 4 88.24 14.55 26.77
C LEU A 4 87.35 15.76 26.34
N ARG A 5 86.87 15.66 25.09
CA ARG A 5 85.53 16.06 24.57
C ARG A 5 84.58 14.81 24.63
N PRO A 6 83.26 14.85 24.30
CA PRO A 6 82.35 15.96 23.94
C PRO A 6 80.98 15.95 24.69
N THR A 7 80.16 17.00 24.53
CA THR A 7 78.70 16.89 24.22
C THR A 7 78.11 18.28 23.95
N CYS A 8 77.76 18.52 22.69
CA CYS A 8 76.93 19.63 22.25
C CYS A 8 75.48 19.15 22.13
N ALA A 9 74.53 20.04 22.47
CA ALA A 9 73.12 20.12 22.05
C ALA A 9 72.11 20.13 23.22
N SER A 10 72.15 21.18 24.03
CA SER A 10 71.05 21.52 24.96
C SER A 10 70.91 23.04 25.10
N LEU A 11 70.53 23.72 24.02
CA LEU A 11 70.26 25.17 24.06
C LEU A 11 69.32 25.59 22.93
N ALA A 12 68.06 25.13 23.03
CA ALA A 12 66.92 25.69 22.29
C ALA A 12 65.60 25.21 22.95
N ARG A 13 65.38 25.57 24.21
CA ARG A 13 64.09 25.42 24.88
C ARG A 13 63.89 26.62 25.81
N ARG A 14 62.73 27.29 25.66
CA ARG A 14 62.22 28.46 26.41
C ARG A 14 62.38 29.82 25.73
N LEU A 15 61.69 30.02 24.60
CA LEU A 15 61.02 31.29 24.29
C LEU A 15 59.80 30.97 23.43
N CYS A 16 58.61 31.38 23.89
CA CYS A 16 57.30 31.50 23.22
C CYS A 16 56.15 31.02 24.12
N THR A 17 55.95 31.75 25.22
CA THR A 17 54.63 31.94 25.84
C THR A 17 53.93 33.07 25.08
N ALA A 18 52.99 32.72 24.18
CA ALA A 18 51.83 33.51 23.74
C ALA A 18 51.26 32.88 22.46
N GLN A 19 50.34 31.91 22.61
CA GLN A 19 49.42 31.59 21.52
C GLN A 19 48.29 32.63 21.54
N ALA A 20 48.06 33.27 20.39
CA ALA A 20 46.89 34.10 20.15
C ALA A 20 45.62 33.22 20.19
N PRO A 21 44.49 33.71 20.74
CA PRO A 21 43.24 32.99 20.65
C PRO A 21 42.69 33.15 19.23
N ILE A 22 42.62 32.06 18.46
CA ILE A 22 41.84 32.05 17.22
C ILE A 22 40.38 31.82 17.59
N GLU A 23 39.56 32.78 17.17
CA GLU A 23 38.16 32.95 17.47
C GLU A 23 37.30 31.71 17.13
N HIS A 24 36.32 31.47 17.99
CA HIS A 24 35.25 30.50 17.83
C HIS A 24 34.50 30.69 16.51
N SER A 25 34.61 29.72 15.60
CA SER A 25 33.66 29.58 14.48
C SER A 25 32.44 28.77 14.94
N SER A 26 31.39 29.51 15.26
CA SER A 26 29.96 29.18 15.18
C SER A 26 29.62 27.75 14.73
N THR A 27 29.17 26.94 15.69
CA THR A 27 28.38 25.71 15.43
C THR A 27 27.20 26.01 14.51
N SER A 28 27.00 25.22 13.46
CA SER A 28 25.84 25.39 12.58
C SER A 28 24.53 25.15 13.36
N PRO A 29 23.49 25.99 13.18
CA PRO A 29 22.22 25.88 13.92
C PRO A 29 21.49 24.56 13.66
N LEU A 30 21.79 23.87 12.55
CA LEU A 30 21.25 22.55 12.23
C LEU A 30 21.86 21.43 13.10
N LEU A 31 23.15 21.47 13.43
CA LEU A 31 23.78 20.47 14.30
C LEU A 31 23.35 20.66 15.76
N ALA A 32 23.12 21.90 16.20
CA ALA A 32 22.56 22.21 17.51
C ALA A 32 21.11 21.69 17.67
N LEU A 33 20.29 21.74 16.61
CA LEU A 33 18.94 21.19 16.60
C LEU A 33 18.92 19.65 16.69
N ILE A 34 19.88 18.97 16.05
CA ILE A 34 20.00 17.51 16.10
C ILE A 34 20.51 17.05 17.47
N GLN A 35 21.43 17.78 18.10
CA GLN A 35 21.92 17.47 19.45
C GLN A 35 20.89 17.76 20.55
N ARG A 36 20.08 18.82 20.41
CA ARG A 36 19.06 19.18 21.41
C ARG A 36 17.94 18.13 21.52
N HIS A 37 17.70 17.34 20.48
CA HIS A 37 16.73 16.24 20.49
C HIS A 37 17.28 14.91 21.05
N ARG A 38 18.54 14.85 21.48
CA ARG A 38 19.16 13.60 21.97
C ARG A 38 19.09 13.40 23.48
N THR A 39 18.36 14.25 24.24
CA THR A 39 18.18 14.04 25.68
C THR A 39 16.70 13.88 26.06
N SER A 40 16.46 12.88 26.91
CA SER A 40 15.18 12.42 27.46
C SER A 40 14.20 11.78 26.47
N ARG A 41 14.51 10.54 26.04
CA ARG A 41 13.44 9.56 25.75
C ARG A 41 12.78 9.20 27.09
N PRO A 42 11.48 9.45 27.31
CA PRO A 42 10.78 8.80 28.40
C PRO A 42 10.85 7.29 28.17
N GLN A 43 11.14 6.51 29.21
CA GLN A 43 11.06 5.06 29.18
C GLN A 43 9.66 4.65 28.74
N CYS A 44 9.49 4.34 27.45
CA CYS A 44 8.30 3.64 26.98
C CYS A 44 8.27 2.30 27.70
N ARG A 45 7.21 2.10 28.50
CA ARG A 45 6.90 0.81 29.12
C ARG A 45 6.92 -0.26 28.04
N PHE A 46 7.59 -1.38 28.31
CA PHE A 46 7.51 -2.57 27.48
C PHE A 46 6.04 -2.91 27.25
N PHE A 47 5.65 -3.10 25.99
CA PHE A 47 4.37 -3.71 25.64
C PHE A 47 4.31 -5.08 26.32
N ALA A 48 3.58 -5.16 27.42
CA ALA A 48 3.17 -6.42 27.98
C ALA A 48 2.30 -7.11 26.93
N CYS A 49 2.70 -8.31 26.51
CA CYS A 49 1.88 -9.21 25.73
C CYS A 49 0.56 -9.43 26.49
N THR A 50 -0.51 -8.75 26.05
CA THR A 50 -1.86 -9.17 26.40
C THR A 50 -2.08 -10.55 25.78
N PRO A 51 -2.51 -11.57 26.55
CA PRO A 51 -2.88 -12.84 25.96
C PRO A 51 -4.04 -12.59 25.00
N ARG A 52 -3.91 -13.10 23.77
CA ARG A 52 -4.96 -13.06 22.76
C ARG A 52 -6.20 -13.74 23.34
N TYR A 53 -7.19 -12.97 23.80
CA TYR A 53 -8.55 -13.46 23.85
C TYR A 53 -8.99 -13.63 22.39
N ARG A 54 -8.88 -14.86 21.89
CA ARG A 54 -9.66 -15.27 20.71
C ARG A 54 -11.13 -15.11 21.11
N ALA A 55 -11.80 -14.09 20.58
CA ALA A 55 -13.26 -14.14 20.50
C ALA A 55 -13.60 -15.45 19.77
N ARG A 56 -14.34 -16.33 20.43
CA ARG A 56 -14.83 -17.56 19.82
C ARG A 56 -15.84 -17.12 18.79
N VAL A 57 -15.43 -17.07 17.52
CA VAL A 57 -16.35 -16.91 16.40
C VAL A 57 -17.28 -18.12 16.47
N ILE A 58 -18.52 -17.89 16.86
CA ILE A 58 -19.57 -18.88 16.74
C ILE A 58 -19.85 -18.92 15.24
N ASP A 59 -19.47 -20.00 14.58
CA ASP A 59 -19.79 -20.22 13.17
C ASP A 59 -21.32 -20.10 13.00
N THR A 60 -21.77 -19.17 12.17
CA THR A 60 -23.17 -19.11 11.77
C THR A 60 -23.52 -20.44 11.09
N PRO A 61 -24.58 -21.16 11.52
CA PRO A 61 -24.91 -22.46 10.95
C PRO A 61 -25.15 -22.32 9.44
N ARG A 62 -24.55 -23.24 8.66
CA ARG A 62 -24.56 -23.27 7.18
C ARG A 62 -25.95 -23.34 6.54
N ASN A 63 -27.01 -23.48 7.33
CA ASN A 63 -28.39 -23.34 6.90
C ASN A 63 -29.17 -22.65 8.02
N PRO A 64 -29.63 -21.41 7.85
CA PRO A 64 -30.62 -20.86 8.76
C PRO A 64 -31.88 -21.72 8.62
N THR A 65 -32.18 -22.52 9.63
CA THR A 65 -33.51 -23.13 9.74
C THR A 65 -34.45 -21.97 10.01
N VAL A 66 -35.14 -21.49 8.96
CA VAL A 66 -36.31 -20.65 9.13
C VAL A 66 -37.19 -21.38 10.14
N PRO A 67 -37.47 -20.81 11.32
CA PRO A 67 -38.30 -21.48 12.30
C PRO A 67 -39.62 -21.77 11.59
N GLN A 68 -39.92 -23.05 11.36
CA GLN A 68 -41.20 -23.43 10.79
C GLN A 68 -42.26 -22.90 11.74
N SER A 69 -42.98 -21.86 11.31
CA SER A 69 -44.15 -21.40 12.03
C SER A 69 -45.04 -22.63 12.20
N ARG A 70 -45.24 -23.06 13.44
CA ARG A 70 -46.11 -24.19 13.74
C ARG A 70 -47.48 -23.83 13.16
N LYS A 71 -47.85 -24.41 12.02
CA LYS A 71 -49.16 -24.21 11.40
C LYS A 71 -50.20 -24.68 12.41
N ARG A 72 -50.82 -23.75 13.13
CA ARG A 72 -51.85 -24.05 14.11
C ARG A 72 -53.03 -24.63 13.34
N THR A 73 -53.40 -25.87 13.66
CA THR A 73 -54.60 -26.48 13.09
C THR A 73 -55.83 -25.79 13.68
N VAL A 74 -56.60 -25.11 12.83
CA VAL A 74 -57.85 -24.47 13.23
C VAL A 74 -58.87 -25.58 13.51
N ARG A 75 -59.44 -25.61 14.73
CA ARG A 75 -60.48 -26.57 15.10
C ARG A 75 -61.84 -26.05 14.60
N ILE A 76 -62.40 -26.72 13.60
CA ILE A 76 -63.69 -26.37 13.00
C ILE A 76 -64.82 -27.05 13.78
N GLY A 77 -65.72 -26.25 14.35
CA GLY A 77 -66.88 -26.73 15.11
C GLY A 77 -67.91 -27.52 14.27
N PRO A 78 -68.86 -28.21 14.90
CA PRO A 78 -70.04 -28.73 14.21
C PRO A 78 -71.00 -27.60 13.79
N LEU A 79 -71.95 -27.90 12.90
CA LEU A 79 -73.08 -27.01 12.63
C LEU A 79 -74.01 -26.95 13.86
N PRO A 80 -74.74 -25.84 14.08
CA PRO A 80 -75.61 -25.66 15.24
C PRO A 80 -76.60 -26.82 15.48
N ASP A 81 -77.21 -27.35 14.42
CA ASP A 81 -78.20 -28.44 14.49
C ASP A 81 -77.61 -29.84 14.19
N GLY A 82 -76.28 -29.96 14.13
CA GLY A 82 -75.60 -31.22 13.79
C GLY A 82 -75.48 -31.46 12.27
N PRO A 83 -75.14 -32.69 11.83
CA PRO A 83 -74.93 -32.99 10.42
C PRO A 83 -76.27 -32.95 9.65
N VAL A 84 -76.25 -32.30 8.50
CA VAL A 84 -77.40 -32.19 7.61
C VAL A 84 -77.65 -33.53 6.91
N GLY A 85 -78.91 -33.95 6.81
CA GLY A 85 -79.29 -35.22 6.20
C GLY A 85 -78.94 -35.33 4.71
N ASP A 86 -78.64 -36.55 4.26
CA ASP A 86 -78.11 -36.85 2.92
C ASP A 86 -78.97 -36.31 1.77
N ALA A 87 -80.30 -36.37 1.91
CA ALA A 87 -81.25 -35.86 0.91
C ALA A 87 -81.15 -34.34 0.71
N THR A 88 -80.87 -33.60 1.79
CA THR A 88 -80.72 -32.14 1.76
C THR A 88 -79.36 -31.76 1.18
N ILE A 89 -78.30 -32.50 1.53
CA ILE A 89 -76.95 -32.29 0.95
C ILE A 89 -76.95 -32.50 -0.56
N GLN A 90 -77.62 -33.57 -1.04
CA GLN A 90 -77.76 -33.83 -2.48
C GLN A 90 -78.57 -32.74 -3.20
N ARG A 91 -79.53 -32.09 -2.51
CA ARG A 91 -80.29 -30.97 -3.07
C ARG A 91 -79.42 -29.71 -3.24
N ILE A 92 -78.51 -29.47 -2.30
CA ILE A 92 -77.64 -28.27 -2.29
C ILE A 92 -76.48 -28.42 -3.27
N PHE A 93 -75.75 -29.55 -3.22
CA PHE A 93 -74.51 -29.75 -3.97
C PHE A 93 -74.63 -30.67 -5.20
N GLY A 94 -75.78 -31.33 -5.39
CA GLY A 94 -75.99 -32.33 -6.43
C GLY A 94 -75.32 -33.68 -6.13
N TRP A 95 -75.46 -34.64 -7.05
CA TRP A 95 -74.94 -36.02 -6.87
C TRP A 95 -73.41 -36.15 -6.99
N LYS A 96 -72.70 -35.06 -7.29
CA LYS A 96 -71.25 -35.06 -7.54
C LYS A 96 -70.42 -35.04 -6.26
N LEU A 97 -71.02 -34.71 -5.11
CA LEU A 97 -70.33 -34.59 -3.83
C LEU A 97 -70.86 -35.65 -2.85
N SER A 98 -69.96 -36.28 -2.09
CA SER A 98 -70.38 -37.24 -1.06
C SER A 98 -71.14 -36.50 0.07
N PRO A 99 -72.15 -37.13 0.71
CA PRO A 99 -72.88 -36.49 1.81
C PRO A 99 -71.99 -36.06 2.99
N GLN A 100 -70.91 -36.82 3.23
CA GLN A 100 -69.92 -36.51 4.26
C GLN A 100 -69.06 -35.29 3.89
N ASP A 101 -68.61 -35.20 2.63
CA ASP A 101 -67.84 -34.06 2.16
C ASP A 101 -68.69 -32.79 2.12
N GLY A 102 -69.95 -32.89 1.69
CA GLY A 102 -70.91 -31.77 1.72
C GLY A 102 -71.11 -31.21 3.12
N ASN A 103 -71.29 -32.08 4.11
CA ASN A 103 -71.39 -31.67 5.52
C ASN A 103 -70.10 -30.99 6.03
N ASN A 104 -68.93 -31.50 5.65
CA ASN A 104 -67.65 -30.88 6.03
C ASN A 104 -67.44 -29.52 5.36
N VAL A 105 -67.82 -29.37 4.08
CA VAL A 105 -67.78 -28.09 3.37
C VAL A 105 -68.70 -27.06 4.03
N LEU A 106 -69.94 -27.45 4.39
CA LEU A 106 -70.85 -26.56 5.12
C LEU A 106 -70.29 -26.15 6.48
N ARG A 107 -69.65 -27.06 7.22
CA ARG A 107 -68.98 -26.74 8.49
C ARG A 107 -67.84 -25.73 8.31
N ILE A 108 -67.00 -25.90 7.28
CA ILE A 108 -65.90 -24.98 6.99
C ILE A 108 -66.45 -23.59 6.63
N LEU A 109 -67.44 -23.52 5.73
CA LEU A 109 -68.05 -22.26 5.32
C LEU A 109 -68.76 -21.56 6.48
N HIS A 110 -69.54 -22.30 7.29
CA HIS A 110 -70.20 -21.76 8.46
C HIS A 110 -69.19 -21.25 9.50
N HIS A 111 -68.08 -21.97 9.72
CA HIS A 111 -67.00 -21.51 10.58
C HIS A 111 -66.35 -20.21 10.05
N ARG A 112 -66.13 -20.08 8.74
CA ARG A 112 -65.59 -18.85 8.15
C ARG A 112 -66.52 -17.66 8.28
N ARG A 113 -67.84 -17.88 8.13
CA ARG A 113 -68.86 -16.84 8.34
C ARG A 113 -68.91 -16.35 9.78
N THR A 114 -68.88 -17.29 10.73
CA THR A 114 -68.95 -16.99 12.16
C THR A 114 -67.69 -16.29 12.67
N VAL A 115 -66.52 -16.66 12.17
CA VAL A 115 -65.24 -16.04 12.59
C VAL A 115 -64.83 -14.84 11.74
N GLY A 116 -65.52 -14.55 10.63
CA GLY A 116 -65.22 -13.43 9.73
C GLY A 116 -64.14 -13.67 8.68
N SER A 117 -63.44 -14.81 8.73
CA SER A 117 -62.36 -15.14 7.79
C SER A 117 -62.83 -15.44 6.35
N LEU A 118 -64.13 -15.37 6.09
CA LEU A 118 -64.70 -15.43 4.73
C LEU A 118 -64.19 -14.27 3.85
N ALA A 119 -63.90 -13.11 4.42
CA ALA A 119 -63.38 -11.95 3.68
C ALA A 119 -61.98 -12.20 3.10
N ASP A 120 -61.09 -12.85 3.87
CA ASP A 120 -59.71 -13.11 3.45
C ASP A 120 -59.57 -14.36 2.58
N TYR A 121 -60.15 -15.49 3.01
CA TYR A 121 -59.96 -16.77 2.33
C TYR A 121 -61.01 -17.04 1.25
N GLY A 122 -62.10 -16.27 1.24
CA GLY A 122 -63.24 -16.50 0.37
C GLY A 122 -63.93 -17.84 0.61
N VAL A 123 -64.72 -18.27 -0.38
CA VAL A 123 -65.29 -19.62 -0.45
C VAL A 123 -64.31 -20.66 -1.01
N ASP A 124 -63.14 -20.20 -1.44
CA ASP A 124 -62.08 -21.01 -2.03
C ASP A 124 -61.12 -21.54 -0.94
N ASN A 125 -60.18 -22.42 -1.27
CA ASN A 125 -59.20 -22.95 -0.31
C ASN A 125 -59.78 -23.74 0.87
N LEU A 126 -60.76 -24.63 0.62
CA LEU A 126 -61.39 -25.49 1.64
C LEU A 126 -60.44 -26.56 2.24
N GLY A 127 -59.24 -26.72 1.65
CA GLY A 127 -58.20 -27.67 2.07
C GLY A 127 -57.81 -28.60 0.92
N LYS A 128 -56.63 -29.23 1.03
CA LYS A 128 -56.08 -30.12 -0.04
C LYS A 128 -57.01 -31.29 -0.40
N GLN A 129 -57.92 -31.66 0.51
CA GLN A 129 -58.88 -32.76 0.33
C GLN A 129 -60.11 -32.36 -0.49
N TYR A 130 -60.42 -31.06 -0.59
CA TYR A 130 -61.64 -30.53 -1.22
C TYR A 130 -61.36 -29.75 -2.50
N THR A 131 -60.23 -30.02 -3.17
CA THR A 131 -59.83 -29.38 -4.44
C THR A 131 -60.80 -29.67 -5.59
N HIS A 132 -61.61 -30.72 -5.47
CA HIS A 132 -62.64 -31.11 -6.44
C HIS A 132 -63.95 -30.31 -6.30
N VAL A 133 -64.10 -29.51 -5.24
CA VAL A 133 -65.27 -28.66 -5.03
C VAL A 133 -65.09 -27.35 -5.80
N SER A 134 -65.94 -27.12 -6.80
CA SER A 134 -65.90 -25.87 -7.56
C SER A 134 -66.41 -24.69 -6.72
N ARG A 135 -65.90 -23.49 -7.01
CA ARG A 135 -66.34 -22.23 -6.37
C ARG A 135 -67.87 -22.03 -6.44
N GLU A 136 -68.47 -22.34 -7.58
CA GLU A 136 -69.93 -22.27 -7.77
C GLU A 136 -70.70 -23.22 -6.85
N THR A 137 -70.15 -24.42 -6.61
CA THR A 137 -70.74 -25.42 -5.72
C THR A 137 -70.66 -24.95 -4.26
N ALA A 138 -69.53 -24.35 -3.87
CA ALA A 138 -69.36 -23.76 -2.53
C ALA A 138 -70.27 -22.54 -2.31
N LEU A 139 -70.53 -21.72 -3.33
CA LEU A 139 -71.46 -20.59 -3.26
C LEU A 139 -72.90 -21.03 -3.00
N LYS A 140 -73.37 -22.12 -3.63
CA LYS A 140 -74.70 -22.70 -3.34
C LYS A 140 -74.82 -23.16 -1.88
N GLY A 141 -73.77 -23.78 -1.36
CA GLY A 141 -73.69 -24.13 0.06
C GLY A 141 -73.72 -22.90 0.97
N LEU A 142 -73.03 -21.82 0.60
CA LEU A 142 -73.02 -20.56 1.34
C LEU A 142 -74.40 -19.88 1.33
N GLU A 143 -75.10 -19.86 0.19
CA GLU A 143 -76.44 -19.28 0.06
C GLU A 143 -77.48 -20.03 0.89
N TRP A 144 -77.40 -21.36 0.90
CA TRP A 144 -78.21 -22.17 1.80
C TRP A 144 -77.93 -21.84 3.28
N LEU A 145 -76.65 -21.73 3.67
CA LEU A 145 -76.27 -21.36 5.04
C LEU A 145 -76.75 -19.95 5.43
N ARG A 146 -76.80 -19.00 4.50
CA ARG A 146 -77.34 -17.65 4.74
C ARG A 146 -78.84 -17.64 4.96
N THR A 147 -79.55 -18.57 4.32
CA THR A 147 -80.99 -18.74 4.46
C THR A 147 -81.34 -19.42 5.78
N GLU A 148 -80.61 -20.49 6.14
CA GLU A 148 -80.88 -21.28 7.34
C GLU A 148 -80.33 -20.63 8.62
N TYR A 149 -79.13 -20.04 8.55
CA TYR A 149 -78.43 -19.42 9.67
C TYR A 149 -78.08 -17.96 9.34
N PRO A 150 -79.00 -17.01 9.58
CA PRO A 150 -78.74 -15.60 9.37
C PRO A 150 -77.75 -15.09 10.42
N ILE A 151 -76.59 -14.64 9.96
CA ILE A 151 -75.51 -14.07 10.78
C ILE A 151 -75.06 -12.78 10.10
N ASP A 152 -74.72 -11.78 10.91
CA ASP A 152 -74.09 -10.54 10.44
C ASP A 152 -72.63 -10.81 10.03
N GLU A 153 -72.45 -11.20 8.77
CA GLU A 153 -71.13 -11.49 8.18
C GLU A 153 -70.24 -10.25 8.11
N ALA A 154 -70.83 -9.04 8.01
CA ALA A 154 -70.07 -7.79 7.92
C ALA A 154 -69.38 -7.50 9.25
N ARG A 155 -70.13 -7.55 10.36
CA ARG A 155 -69.55 -7.38 11.71
C ARG A 155 -68.51 -8.47 12.04
N ALA A 156 -68.77 -9.72 11.65
CA ALA A 156 -67.79 -10.78 11.84
C ALA A 156 -66.49 -10.51 11.06
N ALA A 157 -66.60 -10.02 9.82
CA ALA A 157 -65.45 -9.66 8.99
C ALA A 157 -64.66 -8.47 9.57
N GLU A 158 -65.33 -7.47 10.15
CA GLU A 158 -64.69 -6.37 10.87
C GLU A 158 -63.89 -6.88 12.06
N GLU A 159 -64.49 -7.70 12.93
CA GLU A 159 -63.80 -8.30 14.08
C GLU A 159 -62.59 -9.16 13.67
N TRP A 160 -62.69 -9.84 12.52
CA TRP A 160 -61.58 -10.61 11.96
C TRP A 160 -60.45 -9.70 11.49
N ALA A 161 -60.77 -8.66 10.73
CA ALA A 161 -59.80 -7.68 10.23
C ALA A 161 -59.05 -7.00 11.38
N GLU A 162 -59.76 -6.62 12.46
CA GLU A 162 -59.15 -6.06 13.66
C GLU A 162 -58.19 -7.04 14.35
N LYS A 163 -58.58 -8.31 14.49
CA LYS A 163 -57.74 -9.35 15.09
C LYS A 163 -56.48 -9.60 14.26
N GLU A 164 -56.59 -9.66 12.93
CA GLU A 164 -55.43 -9.88 12.06
C GLU A 164 -54.53 -8.64 11.98
N ALA A 165 -55.09 -7.43 11.95
CA ALA A 165 -54.33 -6.19 12.03
C ALA A 165 -53.52 -6.11 13.34
N ASN A 166 -54.16 -6.42 14.48
CA ASN A 166 -53.49 -6.49 15.78
C ASN A 166 -52.39 -7.56 15.81
N ARG A 167 -52.61 -8.69 15.15
CA ARG A 167 -51.61 -9.75 15.03
C ARG A 167 -50.39 -9.30 14.23
N ILE A 168 -50.61 -8.69 13.06
CA ILE A 168 -49.52 -8.18 12.21
C ILE A 168 -48.75 -7.07 12.94
N ALA A 169 -49.46 -6.17 13.61
CA ALA A 169 -48.85 -5.11 14.42
C ALA A 169 -47.96 -5.70 15.52
N TYR A 170 -48.41 -6.77 16.20
CA TYR A 170 -47.61 -7.46 17.20
C TYR A 170 -46.38 -8.18 16.60
N GLU A 171 -46.52 -8.85 15.45
CA GLU A 171 -45.39 -9.49 14.75
C GLU A 171 -44.35 -8.47 14.28
N LEU A 172 -44.80 -7.32 13.75
CA LEU A 172 -43.93 -6.21 13.35
C LEU A 172 -43.23 -5.60 14.57
N TRP A 173 -43.93 -5.45 15.70
CA TRP A 173 -43.38 -4.96 16.96
C TRP A 173 -42.33 -5.90 17.55
N LEU A 174 -42.50 -7.22 17.42
CA LEU A 174 -41.49 -8.20 17.82
C LEU A 174 -40.25 -8.20 16.91
N ALA A 175 -40.41 -7.88 15.63
CA ALA A 175 -39.32 -7.84 14.65
C ALA A 175 -38.44 -6.58 14.74
N ASP A 176 -38.89 -5.55 15.49
CA ASP A 176 -38.15 -4.31 15.67
C ASP A 176 -36.94 -4.53 16.61
N PRO A 177 -35.69 -4.33 16.12
CA PRO A 177 -34.46 -4.60 16.86
C PRO A 177 -34.30 -3.74 18.13
N GLU A 178 -35.03 -2.65 18.28
CA GLU A 178 -34.99 -1.82 19.50
C GLU A 178 -35.74 -2.45 20.68
N THR A 179 -36.59 -3.45 20.43
CA THR A 179 -37.54 -4.01 21.40
C THR A 179 -37.02 -5.21 22.18
N GLU A 180 -35.89 -5.80 21.75
CA GLU A 180 -35.43 -7.15 22.13
C GLU A 180 -34.85 -7.34 23.54
N SER A 181 -35.00 -6.41 24.50
CA SER A 181 -34.33 -6.58 25.81
C SER A 181 -35.07 -6.15 27.07
N LYS A 182 -36.33 -5.67 27.00
CA LYS A 182 -36.89 -4.93 28.15
C LYS A 182 -37.99 -5.64 28.96
N TYR A 183 -38.73 -6.61 28.43
CA TYR A 183 -39.92 -7.15 29.10
C TYR A 183 -39.94 -8.67 29.23
N LYS A 184 -40.40 -9.18 30.39
CA LYS A 184 -40.59 -10.62 30.66
C LYS A 184 -41.83 -11.22 29.98
N ASP A 185 -42.84 -10.40 29.70
CA ASP A 185 -44.06 -10.80 28.96
C ASP A 185 -44.32 -9.79 27.82
N PRO A 186 -43.90 -10.11 26.57
CA PRO A 186 -44.05 -9.22 25.43
C PRO A 186 -45.52 -8.92 25.09
N ALA A 187 -46.44 -9.85 25.37
CA ALA A 187 -47.86 -9.64 25.10
C ALA A 187 -48.49 -8.62 26.05
N ARG A 188 -48.02 -8.54 27.31
CA ARG A 188 -48.48 -7.53 28.28
C ARG A 188 -48.05 -6.13 27.88
N ALA A 189 -46.79 -5.96 27.48
CA ALA A 189 -46.25 -4.68 27.06
C ALA A 189 -46.95 -4.15 25.80
N PHE A 190 -47.25 -5.04 24.85
CA PHE A 190 -48.02 -4.67 23.66
C PHE A 190 -49.45 -4.23 24.00
N ARG A 191 -50.14 -4.95 24.91
CA ARG A 191 -51.48 -4.54 25.37
C ARG A 191 -51.48 -3.17 26.06
N GLU A 192 -50.54 -2.93 26.96
CA GLU A 192 -50.41 -1.63 27.63
C GLU A 192 -50.15 -0.49 26.63
N LYS A 193 -49.38 -0.76 25.57
CA LYS A 193 -49.15 0.21 24.48
C LYS A 193 -50.41 0.47 23.66
N MET A 194 -51.14 -0.57 23.27
CA MET A 194 -52.40 -0.44 22.53
C MET A 194 -53.47 0.30 23.35
N GLU A 195 -53.56 0.01 24.66
CA GLU A 195 -54.47 0.72 25.57
C GLU A 195 -54.10 2.21 25.70
N GLN A 196 -52.81 2.54 25.71
CA GLN A 196 -52.35 3.93 25.69
C GLN A 196 -52.72 4.63 24.38
N GLU A 197 -52.45 4.01 23.24
CA GLU A 197 -52.81 4.55 21.92
C GLU A 197 -54.32 4.72 21.76
N GLU A 198 -55.12 3.78 22.26
CA GLU A 198 -56.59 3.87 22.24
C GLU A 198 -57.12 4.95 23.18
N GLN A 199 -56.58 5.09 24.38
CA GLN A 199 -56.91 6.22 25.26
C GLN A 199 -56.54 7.56 24.65
N GLU A 200 -55.43 7.61 23.91
CA GLU A 200 -54.99 8.81 23.21
C GLU A 200 -55.92 9.14 22.02
N ARG A 201 -56.36 8.13 21.24
CA ARG A 201 -57.40 8.30 20.21
C ARG A 201 -58.72 8.77 20.80
N LEU A 202 -59.20 8.17 21.89
CA LEU A 202 -60.45 8.57 22.54
C LEU A 202 -60.36 9.99 23.13
N ARG A 203 -59.18 10.39 23.61
CA ARG A 203 -58.92 11.79 23.98
C ARG A 203 -58.97 12.70 22.76
N GLN A 204 -58.35 12.31 21.64
CA GLN A 204 -58.39 13.08 20.40
C GLN A 204 -59.79 13.17 19.80
N GLU A 205 -60.59 12.11 19.80
CA GLU A 205 -62.00 12.13 19.35
C GLU A 205 -62.90 12.96 20.28
N GLY A 206 -62.66 12.88 21.59
CA GLY A 206 -63.32 13.73 22.58
C GLY A 206 -62.90 15.20 22.49
N GLU A 207 -61.65 15.46 22.11
CA GLU A 207 -61.15 16.79 21.76
C GLU A 207 -61.74 17.26 20.44
N ASP A 208 -61.85 16.44 19.39
CA ASP A 208 -62.49 16.78 18.11
C ASP A 208 -63.99 17.08 18.26
N GLN A 209 -64.71 16.37 19.14
CA GLN A 209 -66.09 16.70 19.51
C GLN A 209 -66.20 17.99 20.35
N LYS A 210 -65.19 18.31 21.18
CA LYS A 210 -65.09 19.61 21.87
C LYS A 210 -64.67 20.74 20.93
N ILE A 211 -63.89 20.44 19.89
CA ILE A 211 -63.41 21.35 18.83
C ILE A 211 -64.54 21.69 17.83
N GLY A 212 -65.75 21.15 18.01
CA GLY A 212 -66.96 21.75 17.45
C GLY A 212 -67.31 23.13 18.04
N ILE A 213 -66.68 23.52 19.16
CA ILE A 213 -66.92 24.81 19.82
C ILE A 213 -65.56 25.43 20.23
N LEU A 214 -65.06 26.33 19.37
CA LEU A 214 -64.09 27.40 19.61
C LEU A 214 -62.56 27.09 19.65
N HIS A 215 -61.90 27.50 18.55
CA HIS A 215 -60.52 28.03 18.39
C HIS A 215 -59.32 27.10 18.68
N ALA A 216 -58.68 26.47 17.69
CA ALA A 216 -57.69 26.99 16.72
C ALA A 216 -56.24 27.03 17.24
N GLY A 217 -55.46 25.99 16.90
CA GLY A 217 -53.99 25.99 16.88
C GLY A 217 -53.35 24.75 17.52
N LYS A 218 -52.49 24.05 16.78
CA LYS A 218 -51.66 22.93 17.29
C LYS A 218 -50.70 23.44 18.37
N SER A 219 -50.46 22.63 19.39
CA SER A 219 -49.52 22.93 20.49
C SER A 219 -48.07 22.98 19.97
N GLN A 220 -47.22 23.84 20.55
CA GLN A 220 -45.79 23.94 20.20
C GLN A 220 -45.05 22.60 20.30
N PHE A 221 -45.51 21.69 21.17
CA PHE A 221 -44.99 20.35 21.29
C PHE A 221 -45.36 19.45 20.09
N GLU A 222 -46.59 19.56 19.59
CA GLU A 222 -47.07 18.83 18.41
C GLU A 222 -46.37 19.29 17.14
N LEU A 223 -46.15 20.61 17.01
CA LEU A 223 -45.37 21.19 15.92
C LEU A 223 -43.94 20.61 15.88
N ASN A 224 -43.27 20.48 17.04
CA ASN A 224 -41.93 19.88 17.14
C ASN A 224 -41.90 18.38 16.78
N ILE A 225 -42.97 17.63 17.07
CA ILE A 225 -43.07 16.21 16.72
C ILE A 225 -43.30 16.05 15.21
N GLU A 226 -44.18 16.85 14.63
CA GLU A 226 -44.43 16.87 13.20
C GLU A 226 -43.18 17.27 12.41
N GLU A 227 -42.44 18.25 12.90
CA GLU A 227 -41.17 18.68 12.31
C GLU A 227 -40.12 17.56 12.34
N LYS A 228 -39.95 16.86 13.46
CA LYS A 228 -39.02 15.72 13.56
C LYS A 228 -39.43 14.54 12.68
N ARG A 229 -40.72 14.24 12.56
CA ARG A 229 -41.23 13.20 11.66
C ARG A 229 -40.99 13.57 10.20
N ARG A 230 -41.24 14.83 9.85
CA ARG A 230 -40.98 15.36 8.52
C ARG A 230 -39.48 15.29 8.18
N ALA A 231 -38.60 15.70 9.09
CA ALA A 231 -37.16 15.60 8.91
C ALA A 231 -36.67 14.15 8.70
N ARG A 232 -37.23 13.17 9.44
CA ARG A 232 -36.92 11.74 9.22
C ARG A 232 -37.41 11.26 7.86
N LEU A 233 -38.62 11.64 7.45
CA LEU A 233 -39.15 11.30 6.14
C LEU A 233 -38.30 11.92 5.02
N GLU A 234 -37.93 13.19 5.15
CA GLU A 234 -37.04 13.89 4.22
C GLU A 234 -35.64 13.26 4.14
N GLU A 235 -35.10 12.78 5.26
CA GLU A 235 -33.84 12.04 5.28
C GLU A 235 -33.95 10.69 4.56
N ILE A 236 -35.04 9.95 4.80
CA ILE A 236 -35.32 8.69 4.13
C ILE A 236 -35.50 8.91 2.62
N THR A 237 -36.25 9.93 2.21
CA THR A 237 -36.44 10.25 0.79
C THR A 237 -35.12 10.66 0.15
N ARG A 238 -34.31 11.49 0.81
CA ARG A 238 -32.98 11.88 0.29
C ARG A 238 -32.07 10.66 0.09
N ILE A 239 -32.04 9.74 1.06
CA ILE A 239 -31.25 8.51 0.95
C ILE A 239 -31.76 7.63 -0.20
N ALA A 240 -33.07 7.54 -0.39
CA ALA A 240 -33.68 6.80 -1.50
C ALA A 240 -33.35 7.43 -2.85
N GLU A 241 -33.47 8.76 -2.97
CA GLU A 241 -33.11 9.51 -4.17
C GLU A 241 -31.61 9.37 -4.52
N GLU A 242 -30.72 9.48 -3.53
CA GLU A 242 -29.28 9.26 -3.74
C GLU A 242 -28.98 7.83 -4.21
N LYS A 243 -29.71 6.84 -3.70
CA LYS A 243 -29.55 5.44 -4.09
C LYS A 243 -30.03 5.23 -5.53
N GLU A 244 -31.19 5.77 -5.87
CA GLU A 244 -31.74 5.72 -7.23
C GLU A 244 -30.82 6.42 -8.24
N GLN A 245 -30.28 7.60 -7.89
CA GLN A 245 -29.29 8.29 -8.72
C GLN A 245 -28.03 7.45 -8.95
N LYS A 246 -27.49 6.83 -7.90
CA LYS A 246 -26.32 5.93 -8.02
C LYS A 246 -26.63 4.71 -8.88
N GLU A 247 -27.81 4.13 -8.78
CA GLU A 247 -28.25 2.99 -9.62
C GLU A 247 -28.35 3.40 -11.10
N ARG A 248 -28.99 4.54 -11.39
CA ARG A 248 -29.06 5.10 -12.74
C ARG A 248 -27.67 5.37 -13.33
N GLU A 249 -26.77 6.02 -12.57
CA GLU A 249 -25.39 6.24 -13.01
C GLU A 249 -24.63 4.93 -13.27
N MET A 250 -24.87 3.90 -12.45
CA MET A 250 -24.24 2.59 -12.66
C MET A 250 -24.76 1.91 -13.92
N GLU A 251 -26.07 2.00 -14.19
CA GLU A 251 -26.68 1.48 -15.41
C GLU A 251 -26.18 2.20 -16.65
N GLU A 252 -26.06 3.53 -16.61
CA GLU A 252 -25.46 4.31 -17.70
C GLU A 252 -24.00 3.91 -17.97
N LYS A 253 -23.19 3.72 -16.92
CA LYS A 253 -21.80 3.25 -17.05
C LYS A 253 -21.72 1.82 -17.58
N LEU A 254 -22.65 0.94 -17.22
CA LEU A 254 -22.74 -0.41 -17.79
C LEU A 254 -23.17 -0.39 -19.25
N ALA A 255 -24.14 0.47 -19.60
CA ALA A 255 -24.62 0.64 -20.96
C ALA A 255 -23.54 1.18 -21.90
N SER A 256 -22.58 1.97 -21.38
CA SER A 256 -21.41 2.41 -22.15
C SER A 256 -20.49 1.26 -22.61
N GLY A 257 -20.59 0.08 -22.00
CA GLY A 257 -19.75 -1.09 -22.30
C GLY A 257 -18.30 -1.00 -21.80
N GLU A 258 -17.89 0.14 -21.22
CA GLU A 258 -16.54 0.34 -20.66
C GLU A 258 -16.38 -0.28 -19.25
N TRP A 259 -17.50 -0.53 -18.55
CA TRP A 259 -17.52 -0.97 -17.16
C TRP A 259 -18.19 -2.33 -16.99
N VAL A 260 -17.70 -3.12 -16.04
CA VAL A 260 -18.24 -4.44 -15.66
C VAL A 260 -18.55 -4.44 -14.17
N ARG A 261 -19.61 -5.15 -13.76
CA ARG A 261 -19.92 -5.33 -12.35
C ARG A 261 -18.83 -6.15 -11.65
N THR A 262 -18.57 -5.85 -10.39
CA THR A 262 -17.70 -6.67 -9.54
C THR A 262 -18.29 -8.07 -9.31
N PRO A 263 -17.48 -9.08 -8.90
CA PRO A 263 -17.98 -10.43 -8.62
C PRO A 263 -19.17 -10.48 -7.66
N THR A 264 -19.18 -9.61 -6.64
CA THR A 264 -20.31 -9.47 -5.70
C THR A 264 -21.44 -8.56 -6.21
N GLY A 265 -21.25 -7.91 -7.36
CA GLY A 265 -22.26 -7.06 -8.01
C GLY A 265 -22.49 -5.71 -7.35
N THR A 266 -21.73 -5.37 -6.31
CA THR A 266 -21.93 -4.16 -5.50
C THR A 266 -21.35 -2.90 -6.12
N GLN A 267 -20.33 -3.02 -6.99
CA GLN A 267 -19.61 -1.89 -7.58
C GLN A 267 -19.37 -2.14 -9.08
N LEU A 268 -18.89 -1.09 -9.76
CA LEU A 268 -18.39 -1.16 -11.13
C LEU A 268 -16.87 -1.11 -11.14
N MET A 269 -16.27 -1.88 -12.05
CA MET A 269 -14.83 -1.88 -12.31
C MET A 269 -14.56 -1.90 -13.81
N LYS A 270 -13.37 -1.42 -14.21
CA LYS A 270 -12.94 -1.57 -15.60
C LYS A 270 -12.51 -3.00 -15.89
N PRO A 271 -12.68 -3.51 -17.13
CA PRO A 271 -12.16 -4.80 -17.54
C PRO A 271 -10.67 -4.96 -17.19
N GLY A 272 -10.33 -6.02 -16.46
CA GLY A 272 -8.96 -6.34 -16.05
C GLY A 272 -8.49 -5.70 -14.73
N GLN A 273 -9.38 -5.02 -14.00
CA GLN A 273 -9.14 -4.67 -12.59
C GLN A 273 -9.44 -5.85 -11.68
N THR A 274 -8.76 -5.92 -10.53
CA THR A 274 -8.99 -6.93 -9.51
C THR A 274 -9.74 -6.31 -8.33
N THR A 275 -10.59 -7.07 -7.67
CA THR A 275 -11.23 -6.67 -6.42
C THR A 275 -10.55 -7.34 -5.23
N TYR A 276 -10.63 -6.73 -4.07
CA TYR A 276 -10.20 -7.32 -2.81
C TYR A 276 -11.20 -6.97 -1.72
N ILE A 277 -11.23 -7.79 -0.67
CA ILE A 277 -12.09 -7.58 0.49
C ILE A 277 -11.25 -6.87 1.56
N ASP A 278 -11.70 -5.70 1.97
CA ASP A 278 -11.07 -4.93 3.05
C ASP A 278 -11.27 -5.63 4.41
N VAL A 279 -10.55 -5.19 5.44
CA VAL A 279 -10.62 -5.69 6.83
C VAL A 279 -12.05 -5.67 7.38
N PHE A 280 -12.91 -4.78 6.86
CA PHE A 280 -14.32 -4.65 7.22
C PHE A 280 -15.28 -5.51 6.37
N GLY A 281 -14.78 -6.43 5.55
CA GLY A 281 -15.61 -7.29 4.69
C GLY A 281 -16.21 -6.58 3.47
N ARG A 282 -15.81 -5.34 3.20
CA ARG A 282 -16.29 -4.55 2.05
C ARG A 282 -15.44 -4.84 0.82
N GLU A 283 -16.09 -5.14 -0.31
CA GLU A 283 -15.38 -5.26 -1.58
C GLU A 283 -14.87 -3.88 -2.02
N GLN A 284 -13.61 -3.83 -2.47
CA GLN A 284 -12.94 -2.66 -3.00
C GLN A 284 -12.31 -2.99 -4.35
N VAL A 285 -12.41 -2.06 -5.30
CA VAL A 285 -11.74 -2.18 -6.60
C VAL A 285 -10.28 -1.73 -6.48
N SER A 286 -9.34 -2.57 -6.88
CA SER A 286 -7.91 -2.25 -6.89
C SER A 286 -7.59 -1.24 -7.99
N ARG A 287 -7.26 -0.01 -7.58
CA ARG A 287 -6.84 1.08 -8.49
C ARG A 287 -5.35 1.07 -8.80
N ARG A 288 -4.61 0.09 -8.28
CA ARG A 288 -3.15 0.02 -8.40
C ARG A 288 -2.67 0.05 -9.86
N LYS A 289 -3.39 -0.60 -10.78
CA LYS A 289 -3.06 -0.59 -12.21
C LYS A 289 -3.25 0.79 -12.83
N GLU A 290 -4.36 1.47 -12.52
CA GLU A 290 -4.61 2.84 -12.97
C GLU A 290 -3.56 3.81 -12.44
N GLU A 291 -3.20 3.69 -11.16
CA GLU A 291 -2.14 4.50 -10.54
C GLU A 291 -0.79 4.24 -11.20
N MET A 292 -0.46 2.97 -11.45
CA MET A 292 0.76 2.60 -12.15
C MET A 292 0.81 3.20 -13.56
N GLU A 293 -0.29 3.12 -14.32
CA GLU A 293 -0.42 3.75 -15.64
C GLU A 293 -0.32 5.28 -15.58
N LYS A 294 -0.94 5.90 -14.57
CA LYS A 294 -0.84 7.34 -14.31
C LYS A 294 0.61 7.76 -14.08
N TYR A 295 1.34 7.07 -13.20
CA TYR A 295 2.73 7.39 -12.91
C TYR A 295 3.67 7.03 -14.06
N ASN A 296 3.38 5.97 -14.82
CA ASN A 296 4.12 5.65 -16.05
C ASN A 296 3.98 6.77 -17.09
N LYS A 297 2.77 7.27 -17.33
CA LYS A 297 2.53 8.42 -18.21
C LYS A 297 3.24 9.67 -17.69
N ALA A 298 3.16 9.95 -16.39
CA ALA A 298 3.84 11.09 -15.78
C ALA A 298 5.38 10.98 -15.80
N ALA A 299 5.93 9.76 -15.88
CA ALA A 299 7.36 9.51 -15.97
C ALA A 299 7.90 9.58 -17.40
N GLN A 300 7.03 9.57 -18.42
CA GLN A 300 7.43 9.84 -19.80
C GLN A 300 7.85 11.31 -19.91
N VAL A 301 9.15 11.53 -20.19
CA VAL A 301 9.73 12.87 -20.26
C VAL A 301 9.46 13.55 -21.60
N THR A 302 9.19 12.75 -22.65
CA THR A 302 9.00 13.23 -24.02
C THR A 302 7.78 12.54 -24.63
N ASP A 303 6.99 13.29 -25.41
CA ASP A 303 5.81 12.79 -26.13
C ASP A 303 6.15 12.08 -27.45
N ALA A 304 7.42 12.13 -27.88
CA ALA A 304 7.92 11.52 -29.10
C ALA A 304 7.81 9.99 -29.02
N LYS A 305 7.14 9.39 -30.01
CA LYS A 305 6.92 7.94 -30.07
C LYS A 305 8.01 7.23 -30.86
N THR A 306 8.61 7.93 -31.82
CA THR A 306 9.70 7.41 -32.66
C THR A 306 11.03 8.07 -32.28
N PRO A 307 12.17 7.35 -32.44
CA PRO A 307 13.48 7.94 -32.21
C PRO A 307 13.76 9.10 -33.18
N GLU A 308 13.20 9.07 -34.39
CA GLU A 308 13.36 10.13 -35.39
C GLU A 308 12.67 11.43 -34.96
N GLU A 309 11.43 11.35 -34.46
CA GLU A 309 10.73 12.50 -33.88
C GLU A 309 11.52 13.12 -32.71
N LEU A 310 12.11 12.28 -31.87
CA LEU A 310 12.89 12.72 -30.71
C LEU A 310 14.16 13.47 -31.14
N LEU A 311 14.84 12.96 -32.18
CA LEU A 311 16.01 13.59 -32.77
C LEU A 311 15.65 14.90 -33.49
N ALA A 312 14.48 14.98 -34.13
CA ALA A 312 14.01 16.19 -34.80
C ALA A 312 13.71 17.33 -33.82
N GLN A 313 13.28 17.01 -32.60
CA GLN A 313 12.99 18.00 -31.56
C GLN A 313 14.24 18.64 -30.94
N THR A 314 15.42 18.01 -31.04
CA THR A 314 16.61 18.43 -30.29
C THR A 314 17.86 18.47 -31.16
N THR A 315 18.61 19.56 -31.09
CA THR A 315 19.90 19.65 -31.80
C THR A 315 20.99 18.86 -31.07
N LEU A 316 22.05 18.45 -31.79
CA LEU A 316 23.20 17.78 -31.19
C LEU A 316 23.88 18.65 -30.11
N ALA A 317 24.01 19.95 -30.36
CA ALA A 317 24.61 20.88 -29.41
C ALA A 317 23.80 20.97 -28.11
N GLN A 318 22.46 21.01 -28.21
CA GLN A 318 21.57 21.03 -27.03
C GLN A 318 21.66 19.74 -26.20
N ARG A 319 21.93 18.61 -26.84
CA ARG A 319 22.08 17.32 -26.14
C ARG A 319 23.45 17.18 -25.48
N LEU A 320 24.52 17.52 -26.18
CA LEU A 320 25.89 17.28 -25.72
C LEU A 320 26.42 18.39 -24.79
N SER A 321 26.27 19.66 -25.17
CA SER A 321 26.97 20.76 -24.49
C SER A 321 26.65 20.91 -22.99
N PRO A 322 25.39 20.78 -22.51
CA PRO A 322 25.10 21.01 -21.10
C PRO A 322 25.69 19.93 -20.20
N MET A 323 25.65 18.67 -20.66
CA MET A 323 26.25 17.56 -19.92
C MET A 323 27.77 17.63 -19.94
N THR A 324 28.38 17.96 -21.08
CA THR A 324 29.84 18.14 -21.17
C THR A 324 30.33 19.22 -20.21
N ALA A 325 29.69 20.39 -20.19
CA ALA A 325 30.05 21.48 -19.28
C ALA A 325 29.92 21.05 -17.81
N PHE A 326 28.82 20.38 -17.45
CA PHE A 326 28.59 19.92 -16.09
C PHE A 326 29.57 18.82 -15.65
N VAL A 327 29.90 17.88 -16.54
CA VAL A 327 30.90 16.83 -16.24
C VAL A 327 32.28 17.44 -16.06
N LEU A 328 32.68 18.43 -16.88
CA LEU A 328 33.94 19.15 -16.71
C LEU A 328 34.02 19.81 -15.33
N VAL A 329 32.95 20.52 -14.92
CA VAL A 329 32.86 21.11 -13.57
C VAL A 329 32.94 20.04 -12.50
N THR A 330 32.23 18.92 -12.68
CA THR A 330 32.24 17.80 -11.72
C THR A 330 33.63 17.20 -11.55
N VAL A 331 34.38 17.02 -12.64
CA VAL A 331 35.76 16.52 -12.61
C VAL A 331 36.69 17.52 -11.92
N ILE A 332 36.57 18.81 -12.21
CA ILE A 332 37.37 19.86 -11.55
C ILE A 332 37.08 19.89 -10.04
N LEU A 333 35.81 19.84 -9.65
CA LEU A 333 35.41 19.79 -8.24
C LEU A 333 35.89 18.51 -7.55
N SER A 334 35.84 17.38 -8.24
CA SER A 334 36.34 16.09 -7.73
C SER A 334 37.85 16.10 -7.54
N TRP A 335 38.59 16.70 -8.47
CA TRP A 335 40.03 16.91 -8.35
C TRP A 335 40.37 17.86 -7.20
N ALA A 336 39.67 19.01 -7.10
CA ALA A 336 39.85 19.95 -6.00
C ALA A 336 39.55 19.29 -4.65
N PHE A 337 38.46 18.53 -4.57
CA PHE A 337 38.13 17.73 -3.38
C PHE A 337 39.27 16.77 -3.04
N ALA A 338 39.75 15.98 -4.01
CA ALA A 338 40.85 15.04 -3.78
C ALA A 338 42.14 15.72 -3.30
N TYR A 339 42.45 16.92 -3.81
CA TYR A 339 43.65 17.67 -3.44
C TYR A 339 43.57 18.31 -2.05
N TYR A 340 42.44 18.91 -1.70
CA TYR A 340 42.25 19.63 -0.43
C TYR A 340 41.65 18.77 0.69
N TYR A 341 41.34 17.49 0.44
CA TYR A 341 40.70 16.63 1.42
C TYR A 341 41.64 16.31 2.59
N LEU A 342 41.23 16.74 3.79
CA LEU A 342 41.82 16.33 5.06
C LEU A 342 40.82 15.45 5.81
N PRO A 343 41.24 14.27 6.32
CA PRO A 343 40.34 13.40 7.06
C PRO A 343 39.91 14.07 8.37
N PRO A 344 38.60 14.14 8.67
CA PRO A 344 38.14 14.75 9.92
C PRO A 344 38.59 13.93 11.13
N SER A 345 38.92 14.60 12.23
CA SER A 345 39.17 13.92 13.51
C SER A 345 37.92 13.15 13.96
N PRO A 346 38.06 12.07 14.77
CA PRO A 346 36.94 11.23 15.18
C PRO A 346 35.78 12.02 15.82
N GLU A 347 36.09 13.09 16.56
CA GLU A 347 35.12 13.93 17.27
C GLU A 347 34.08 14.60 16.35
N TYR A 348 34.46 14.90 15.10
CA TYR A 348 33.57 15.55 14.12
C TYR A 348 32.85 14.54 13.22
N ARG A 349 33.02 13.23 13.43
CA ARG A 349 32.38 12.19 12.60
C ARG A 349 31.00 11.85 13.17
N LEU A 350 30.03 11.67 12.27
CA LEU A 350 28.70 11.18 12.63
C LEU A 350 28.76 9.79 13.30
N PHE A 351 29.73 8.97 12.86
CA PHE A 351 30.05 7.67 13.43
C PHE A 351 31.53 7.64 13.81
N PRO A 352 31.88 8.02 15.05
CA PRO A 352 33.27 8.09 15.49
C PRO A 352 33.94 6.71 15.55
N ASP A 353 33.16 5.66 15.81
CA ASP A 353 33.64 4.28 15.99
C ASP A 353 33.94 3.55 14.67
N LEU A 354 33.54 4.12 13.54
CA LEU A 354 33.78 3.52 12.22
C LEU A 354 35.07 4.09 11.61
N SER A 355 35.86 3.22 10.96
CA SER A 355 36.97 3.71 10.16
C SER A 355 36.46 4.58 8.99
N PRO A 356 37.22 5.58 8.52
CA PRO A 356 36.82 6.41 7.39
C PRO A 356 36.52 5.61 6.11
N ILE A 357 37.20 4.46 5.95
CA ILE A 357 37.02 3.55 4.81
C ILE A 357 35.66 2.83 4.93
N THR A 358 35.41 2.17 6.07
CA THR A 358 34.11 1.50 6.33
C THR A 358 32.95 2.49 6.19
N ALA A 359 33.10 3.69 6.76
CA ALA A 359 32.08 4.74 6.67
C ALA A 359 31.81 5.17 5.22
N THR A 360 32.85 5.27 4.38
CA THR A 360 32.71 5.69 2.97
C THR A 360 32.03 4.61 2.14
N ILE A 361 32.52 3.37 2.20
CA ILE A 361 31.96 2.25 1.43
C ILE A 361 30.55 1.94 1.91
N GLY A 362 30.32 1.92 3.22
CA GLY A 362 28.99 1.76 3.81
C GLY A 362 28.02 2.86 3.38
N ALA A 363 28.44 4.12 3.35
CA ALA A 363 27.62 5.22 2.86
C ALA A 363 27.26 5.08 1.37
N LEU A 364 28.20 4.65 0.52
CA LEU A 364 27.93 4.39 -0.89
C LEU A 364 26.90 3.26 -1.05
N VAL A 365 27.08 2.14 -0.34
CA VAL A 365 26.14 1.00 -0.39
C VAL A 365 24.75 1.42 0.08
N VAL A 366 24.65 2.09 1.23
CA VAL A 366 23.37 2.58 1.76
C VAL A 366 22.70 3.54 0.78
N THR A 367 23.45 4.47 0.19
CA THR A 367 22.91 5.43 -0.79
C THR A 367 22.32 4.71 -1.99
N ASN A 368 23.03 3.75 -2.58
CA ASN A 368 22.53 2.97 -3.71
C ASN A 368 21.29 2.13 -3.33
N CYS A 369 21.27 1.53 -2.14
CA CYS A 369 20.10 0.81 -1.65
C CYS A 369 18.88 1.71 -1.45
N VAL A 370 19.06 2.92 -0.89
CA VAL A 370 17.98 3.90 -0.70
C VAL A 370 17.41 4.33 -2.04
N VAL A 371 18.26 4.65 -3.02
CA VAL A 371 17.83 5.02 -4.38
C VAL A 371 17.13 3.84 -5.08
N ALA A 372 17.60 2.60 -4.89
CA ALA A 372 16.94 1.41 -5.41
C ALA A 372 15.55 1.17 -4.77
N ILE A 373 15.38 1.49 -3.48
CA ILE A 373 14.06 1.47 -2.82
C ILE A 373 13.16 2.58 -3.36
N ALA A 374 13.70 3.77 -3.67
CA ALA A 374 12.92 4.86 -4.26
C ALA A 374 12.29 4.47 -5.61
N TRP A 375 12.96 3.63 -6.41
CA TRP A 375 12.38 3.03 -7.62
C TRP A 375 11.18 2.10 -7.36
N ARG A 376 10.97 1.63 -6.13
CA ARG A 376 9.82 0.80 -5.74
C ARG A 376 8.60 1.63 -5.31
N ILE A 377 8.76 2.94 -5.15
CA ILE A 377 7.71 3.85 -4.73
C ILE A 377 7.15 4.56 -5.97
N MET A 378 5.95 4.15 -6.44
CA MET A 378 5.36 4.65 -7.70
C MET A 378 5.27 6.19 -7.78
N PRO A 379 4.88 6.92 -6.71
CA PRO A 379 4.87 8.38 -6.74
C PRO A 379 6.22 9.04 -7.05
N LEU A 380 7.34 8.35 -6.82
CA LEU A 380 8.68 8.87 -7.10
C LEU A 380 9.12 8.61 -8.55
N TRP A 381 8.46 7.74 -9.31
CA TRP A 381 8.89 7.40 -10.68
C TRP A 381 9.12 8.60 -11.60
N PRO A 382 8.26 9.65 -11.61
CA PRO A 382 8.53 10.83 -12.43
C PRO A 382 9.83 11.53 -12.06
N LEU A 383 10.18 11.59 -10.76
CA LEU A 383 11.43 12.17 -10.30
C LEU A 383 12.62 11.27 -10.69
N MET A 384 12.49 9.96 -10.47
CA MET A 384 13.55 8.98 -10.72
C MET A 384 13.90 8.88 -12.20
N THR A 385 12.91 8.76 -13.09
CA THR A 385 13.14 8.73 -14.55
C THR A 385 13.70 10.06 -15.06
N ARG A 386 13.27 11.17 -14.47
CA ARG A 386 13.73 12.51 -14.89
C ARG A 386 15.18 12.79 -14.51
N TYR A 387 15.66 12.35 -13.35
CA TYR A 387 16.98 12.74 -12.84
C TYR A 387 17.96 11.59 -12.56
N PHE A 388 17.48 10.40 -12.22
CA PHE A 388 18.30 9.23 -11.82
C PHE A 388 18.45 8.19 -12.95
N MET A 389 17.88 8.44 -14.12
CA MET A 389 18.01 7.59 -15.29
C MET A 389 18.64 8.40 -16.43
N HIS A 390 19.78 7.94 -16.95
CA HIS A 390 20.39 8.58 -18.11
C HIS A 390 19.77 8.05 -19.40
N VAL A 391 19.34 8.97 -20.27
CA VAL A 391 18.81 8.65 -21.60
C VAL A 391 19.49 9.56 -22.62
N PRO A 392 20.23 9.03 -23.61
CA PRO A 392 20.98 9.84 -24.56
C PRO A 392 20.13 10.74 -25.46
N GLY A 393 18.84 10.43 -25.64
CA GLY A 393 17.91 11.22 -26.44
C GLY A 393 17.47 12.54 -25.79
N TYR A 394 17.26 12.55 -24.48
CA TYR A 394 16.88 13.75 -23.73
C TYR A 394 17.79 13.92 -22.50
N PRO A 395 19.10 14.05 -22.72
CA PRO A 395 20.06 14.04 -21.64
C PRO A 395 19.89 15.28 -20.77
N ARG A 396 20.00 15.09 -19.46
CA ARG A 396 20.08 16.18 -18.50
C ARG A 396 21.41 16.11 -17.79
N ALA A 397 22.08 17.25 -17.68
CA ALA A 397 23.41 17.35 -17.09
C ALA A 397 23.56 16.59 -15.75
N VAL A 398 22.60 16.78 -14.84
CA VAL A 398 22.58 16.15 -13.50
C VAL A 398 22.52 14.62 -13.56
N GLN A 399 21.95 14.03 -14.61
CA GLN A 399 21.89 12.57 -14.77
C GLN A 399 23.27 11.93 -14.82
N SER A 400 24.31 12.66 -15.26
CA SER A 400 25.69 12.15 -15.31
C SER A 400 26.24 11.72 -13.95
N VAL A 401 25.70 12.27 -12.86
CA VAL A 401 26.13 11.93 -11.49
C VAL A 401 25.10 11.08 -10.77
N LEU A 402 23.81 11.42 -10.90
CA LEU A 402 22.77 10.72 -10.14
C LEU A 402 22.50 9.29 -10.65
N ASN A 403 22.74 9.03 -11.94
CA ASN A 403 22.58 7.67 -12.48
C ASN A 403 23.60 6.67 -11.87
N ILE A 404 24.75 7.15 -11.39
CA ILE A 404 25.80 6.35 -10.75
C ILE A 404 25.25 5.64 -9.51
N PHE A 405 24.31 6.27 -8.82
CA PHE A 405 23.70 5.77 -7.59
C PHE A 405 22.38 5.02 -7.80
N SER A 406 21.98 4.83 -9.06
CA SER A 406 20.64 4.37 -9.44
C SER A 406 20.67 2.93 -9.95
N HIS A 407 19.82 2.07 -9.38
CA HIS A 407 19.68 0.68 -9.83
C HIS A 407 18.21 0.26 -9.86
N ILE A 408 17.76 -0.25 -11.00
CA ILE A 408 16.37 -0.70 -11.20
C ILE A 408 16.25 -2.21 -10.94
N GLN A 409 17.23 -3.00 -11.39
CA GLN A 409 17.25 -4.45 -11.22
C GLN A 409 18.07 -4.83 -9.97
N TYR A 410 17.56 -5.78 -9.19
CA TYR A 410 18.20 -6.20 -7.94
C TYR A 410 19.53 -6.92 -8.19
N GLU A 411 19.60 -7.74 -9.24
CA GLU A 411 20.80 -8.46 -9.64
C GLU A 411 21.92 -7.48 -10.01
N HIS A 412 21.58 -6.40 -10.71
CA HIS A 412 22.55 -5.37 -11.08
C HIS A 412 23.04 -4.57 -9.87
N LEU A 413 22.15 -4.28 -8.91
CA LEU A 413 22.55 -3.66 -7.63
C LEU A 413 23.49 -4.58 -6.86
N ILE A 414 23.12 -5.85 -6.67
CA ILE A 414 23.92 -6.82 -5.91
C ILE A 414 25.29 -7.00 -6.55
N ALA A 415 25.38 -7.20 -7.86
CA ALA A 415 26.65 -7.37 -8.56
C ALA A 415 27.58 -6.15 -8.37
N ASN A 416 27.04 -4.94 -8.52
CA ASN A 416 27.82 -3.71 -8.33
C ASN A 416 28.25 -3.52 -6.88
N MET A 417 27.36 -3.73 -5.91
CA MET A 417 27.70 -3.58 -4.49
C MET A 417 28.70 -4.64 -4.03
N MET A 418 28.62 -5.87 -4.55
CA MET A 418 29.62 -6.91 -4.31
C MET A 418 31.00 -6.50 -4.83
N MET A 419 31.08 -6.00 -6.06
CA MET A 419 32.35 -5.54 -6.63
C MET A 419 32.89 -4.30 -5.89
N LEU A 420 32.02 -3.36 -5.51
CA LEU A 420 32.38 -2.20 -4.73
C LEU A 420 32.90 -2.58 -3.33
N CYS A 421 32.27 -3.55 -2.66
CA CYS A 421 32.75 -4.04 -1.36
C CYS A 421 34.07 -4.83 -1.46
N LEU A 422 34.38 -5.39 -2.63
CA LEU A 422 35.64 -6.10 -2.86
C LEU A 422 36.79 -5.13 -3.16
N VAL A 423 36.62 -4.25 -4.15
CA VAL A 423 37.70 -3.38 -4.65
C VAL A 423 37.73 -2.04 -3.92
N GLY A 424 36.57 -1.55 -3.47
CA GLY A 424 36.41 -0.23 -2.86
C GLY A 424 37.27 -0.04 -1.60
N PRO A 425 37.19 -0.92 -0.58
CA PRO A 425 38.02 -0.80 0.61
C PRO A 425 39.52 -0.81 0.29
N ALA A 426 39.97 -1.74 -0.56
CA ALA A 426 41.38 -1.87 -0.95
C ALA A 426 41.89 -0.64 -1.71
N CYS A 427 41.09 -0.10 -2.64
CA CYS A 427 41.42 1.13 -3.36
C CYS A 427 41.44 2.34 -2.43
N CYS A 428 40.43 2.47 -1.56
CA CYS A 428 40.31 3.59 -0.62
C CYS A 428 41.43 3.60 0.42
N ASP A 429 41.88 2.43 0.89
CA ASP A 429 43.06 2.30 1.75
C ASP A 429 44.35 2.69 1.01
N LEU A 430 44.49 2.26 -0.26
CA LEU A 430 45.66 2.55 -1.07
C LEU A 430 45.81 4.05 -1.36
N VAL A 431 44.79 4.69 -1.92
CA VAL A 431 44.89 6.09 -2.40
C VAL A 431 44.34 7.13 -1.42
N GLY A 432 43.68 6.70 -0.34
CA GLY A 432 42.97 7.57 0.57
C GLY A 432 41.59 8.00 0.05
N ARG A 433 40.73 8.40 0.99
CA ARG A 433 39.32 8.72 0.74
C ARG A 433 39.08 9.85 -0.26
N GLY A 434 39.91 10.89 -0.25
CA GLY A 434 39.77 12.05 -1.14
C GLY A 434 39.89 11.66 -2.61
N ILE A 435 41.02 11.03 -2.96
CA ILE A 435 41.29 10.53 -4.31
C ILE A 435 40.26 9.47 -4.70
N PHE A 436 39.97 8.52 -3.81
CA PHE A 436 38.97 7.48 -4.07
C PHE A 436 37.61 8.06 -4.47
N MET A 437 37.06 8.99 -3.68
CA MET A 437 35.76 9.61 -3.96
C MET A 437 35.80 10.49 -5.21
N GLY A 438 36.88 11.25 -5.40
CA GLY A 438 37.06 12.09 -6.58
C GLY A 438 37.07 11.25 -7.87
N THR A 439 37.82 10.15 -7.87
CA THR A 439 37.85 9.20 -8.99
C THR A 439 36.51 8.49 -9.18
N TYR A 440 35.85 8.04 -8.11
CA TYR A 440 34.55 7.35 -8.19
C TYR A 440 33.50 8.21 -8.89
N VAL A 441 33.32 9.46 -8.44
CA VAL A 441 32.34 10.39 -9.03
C VAL A 441 32.74 10.79 -10.45
N SER A 442 34.01 11.12 -10.68
CA SER A 442 34.51 11.50 -12.01
C SER A 442 34.39 10.36 -13.02
N ALA A 443 34.71 9.13 -12.64
CA ALA A 443 34.64 7.96 -13.52
C ALA A 443 33.19 7.65 -13.92
N GLY A 444 32.23 7.76 -13.00
CA GLY A 444 30.82 7.61 -13.35
C GLY A 444 30.30 8.75 -14.24
N ALA A 445 30.71 9.99 -13.98
CA ALA A 445 30.30 11.16 -14.75
C ALA A 445 30.85 11.14 -16.18
N VAL A 446 32.15 10.86 -16.34
CA VAL A 446 32.81 10.72 -17.65
C VAL A 446 32.35 9.46 -18.36
N GLY A 447 32.09 8.36 -17.64
CA GLY A 447 31.46 7.17 -18.21
C GLY A 447 30.10 7.48 -18.83
N THR A 448 29.24 8.18 -18.09
CA THR A 448 27.93 8.60 -18.63
C THR A 448 28.07 9.52 -19.85
N LEU A 449 29.04 10.43 -19.81
CA LEU A 449 29.35 11.29 -20.95
C LEU A 449 29.81 10.48 -22.17
N ALA A 450 30.65 9.46 -21.98
CA ALA A 450 31.11 8.58 -23.06
C ALA A 450 29.93 7.84 -23.71
N SER A 451 28.98 7.33 -22.92
CA SER A 451 27.75 6.72 -23.43
C SER A 451 26.89 7.70 -24.22
N LEU A 452 26.75 8.94 -23.72
CA LEU A 452 26.02 9.99 -24.42
C LEU A 452 26.61 10.26 -25.80
N TYR A 453 27.94 10.44 -25.87
CA TYR A 453 28.65 10.68 -27.14
C TYR A 453 28.57 9.48 -28.07
N TRP A 454 28.71 8.25 -27.54
CA TRP A 454 28.60 7.04 -28.34
C TRP A 454 27.21 6.85 -28.96
N ALA A 455 26.15 7.22 -28.24
CA ALA A 455 24.78 7.15 -28.74
C ALA A 455 24.40 8.27 -29.71
N ASN A 456 25.02 9.46 -29.62
CA ASN A 456 24.70 10.60 -30.48
C ASN A 456 25.58 10.70 -31.73
N LEU A 457 26.85 10.28 -31.64
CA LEU A 457 27.85 10.41 -32.71
C LEU A 457 28.38 9.06 -33.21
N GLY A 458 28.24 8.01 -32.41
CA GLY A 458 28.71 6.67 -32.71
C GLY A 458 27.60 5.75 -33.21
N ARG A 459 27.68 4.47 -32.82
CA ARG A 459 26.69 3.42 -33.16
C ARG A 459 25.82 3.03 -31.96
N GLY A 460 25.77 3.86 -30.92
CA GLY A 460 24.94 3.60 -29.75
C GLY A 460 23.44 3.85 -30.01
N ASN A 461 22.58 3.37 -29.12
CA ASN A 461 21.15 3.56 -29.22
C ASN A 461 20.72 4.80 -28.43
N ILE A 462 20.07 5.76 -29.11
CA ILE A 462 19.61 7.03 -28.52
C ILE A 462 18.52 6.86 -27.45
N THR A 463 17.76 5.77 -27.54
CA THR A 463 16.67 5.41 -26.61
C THR A 463 17.12 4.49 -25.48
N ALA A 464 18.39 4.07 -25.47
CA ALA A 464 18.90 3.23 -24.40
C ALA A 464 18.88 4.00 -23.06
N HIS A 465 18.59 3.28 -22.00
CA HIS A 465 18.63 3.81 -20.65
C HIS A 465 19.83 3.22 -19.91
N SER A 466 20.62 4.08 -19.27
CA SER A 466 21.80 3.68 -18.51
C SER A 466 21.67 4.10 -17.05
N VAL A 467 21.84 3.14 -16.15
CA VAL A 467 21.79 3.31 -14.69
C VAL A 467 22.81 2.37 -14.05
N GLY A 468 23.49 2.84 -13.01
CA GLY A 468 24.32 2.01 -12.15
C GLY A 468 25.74 2.52 -11.93
N ALA A 469 26.36 1.99 -10.89
CA ALA A 469 27.70 2.35 -10.44
C ALA A 469 28.84 1.74 -11.27
N SER A 470 28.55 0.96 -12.32
CA SER A 470 29.55 0.13 -13.01
C SER A 470 30.71 0.94 -13.59
N ALA A 471 30.46 2.08 -14.23
CA ALA A 471 31.50 2.96 -14.74
C ALA A 471 32.44 3.48 -13.62
N ALA A 472 31.87 3.84 -12.46
CA ALA A 472 32.64 4.25 -11.29
C ALA A 472 33.48 3.09 -10.73
N ILE A 473 32.91 1.89 -10.66
CA ILE A 473 33.57 0.65 -10.22
C ILE A 473 34.73 0.29 -11.17
N TRP A 474 34.52 0.39 -12.48
CA TRP A 474 35.58 0.21 -13.48
C TRP A 474 36.71 1.20 -13.31
N GLY A 475 36.40 2.47 -13.02
CA GLY A 475 37.39 3.51 -12.75
C GLY A 475 38.23 3.23 -11.50
N ILE A 476 37.60 2.89 -10.36
CA ILE A 476 38.35 2.56 -9.13
C ILE A 476 39.13 1.23 -9.28
N SER A 477 38.62 0.28 -10.07
CA SER A 477 39.33 -0.98 -10.35
C SER A 477 40.57 -0.74 -11.21
N ALA A 478 40.46 0.10 -12.25
CA ALA A 478 41.59 0.54 -13.05
C ALA A 478 42.63 1.27 -12.18
N LEU A 479 42.18 2.21 -11.34
CA LEU A 479 43.05 2.94 -10.43
C LEU A 479 43.81 2.00 -9.48
N TYR A 480 43.10 1.07 -8.82
CA TYR A 480 43.69 0.10 -7.91
C TYR A 480 44.70 -0.81 -8.62
N CYS A 481 44.29 -1.47 -9.70
CA CYS A 481 45.15 -2.43 -10.41
C CYS A 481 46.40 -1.78 -11.02
N LEU A 482 46.33 -0.48 -11.38
CA LEU A 482 47.48 0.23 -11.92
C LEU A 482 48.41 0.77 -10.85
N LEU A 483 47.93 1.10 -9.63
CA LEU A 483 48.78 1.64 -8.57
C LEU A 483 49.26 0.60 -7.55
N THR A 484 48.56 -0.52 -7.42
CA THR A 484 48.94 -1.56 -6.47
C THR A 484 50.16 -2.33 -6.98
N ASP A 485 51.08 -2.60 -6.05
CA ASP A 485 52.22 -3.50 -6.26
C ASP A 485 52.01 -4.81 -5.47
N GLN A 486 50.80 -5.01 -4.94
CA GLN A 486 50.42 -6.22 -4.20
C GLN A 486 50.21 -7.37 -5.19
N GLU A 487 50.83 -8.51 -4.92
CA GLU A 487 50.77 -9.70 -5.79
C GLU A 487 49.82 -10.78 -5.23
N THR A 488 49.25 -10.58 -4.05
CA THR A 488 48.33 -11.54 -3.41
C THR A 488 47.07 -10.83 -2.92
N ILE A 489 45.90 -11.46 -3.15
CA ILE A 489 44.62 -11.07 -2.55
C ILE A 489 44.07 -12.27 -1.77
N LYS A 490 43.65 -12.02 -0.52
CA LYS A 490 42.81 -12.97 0.24
C LYS A 490 41.35 -12.70 -0.07
N ILE A 491 40.73 -13.59 -0.85
CA ILE A 491 39.31 -13.50 -1.21
C ILE A 491 38.46 -13.91 0.02
N PRO A 492 37.54 -13.05 0.52
CA PRO A 492 36.77 -13.33 1.73
C PRO A 492 35.94 -14.63 1.69
N LEU A 493 35.56 -15.08 0.49
CA LEU A 493 34.69 -16.22 0.26
C LEU A 493 35.42 -17.58 0.23
N LEU A 494 36.72 -17.58 -0.08
CA LEU A 494 37.56 -18.78 -0.08
C LEU A 494 38.40 -18.78 1.20
N ARG A 495 38.02 -19.64 2.16
CA ARG A 495 38.75 -19.93 3.42
C ARG A 495 40.27 -19.78 3.25
N ASP A 496 40.82 -18.71 3.83
CA ASP A 496 42.25 -18.42 4.03
C ASP A 496 43.20 -18.68 2.85
N SER A 497 42.67 -18.73 1.62
CA SER A 497 43.46 -19.01 0.42
C SER A 497 43.98 -17.68 -0.14
N GLU A 498 45.30 -17.53 -0.10
CA GLU A 498 46.00 -16.44 -0.79
C GLU A 498 46.04 -16.76 -2.27
N VAL A 499 45.33 -15.94 -3.07
CA VAL A 499 45.39 -16.06 -4.53
C VAL A 499 46.43 -15.07 -5.02
N ALA A 500 47.52 -15.60 -5.57
CA ALA A 500 48.47 -14.81 -6.32
C ALA A 500 47.73 -14.22 -7.54
N PHE A 501 47.74 -12.90 -7.67
CA PHE A 501 47.13 -12.21 -8.80
C PHE A 501 48.11 -11.16 -9.31
N TRP A 502 48.12 -10.98 -10.62
CA TRP A 502 48.98 -10.02 -11.29
C TRP A 502 48.10 -8.81 -11.63
N PRO A 503 48.11 -7.72 -10.85
CA PRO A 503 47.09 -6.67 -10.95
C PRO A 503 47.01 -6.03 -12.32
N LYS A 504 48.17 -5.75 -12.92
CA LYS A 504 48.30 -5.15 -14.25
C LYS A 504 47.81 -6.11 -15.34
N MET A 505 48.10 -7.40 -15.21
CA MET A 505 47.60 -8.43 -16.15
C MET A 505 46.11 -8.70 -15.98
N LEU A 506 45.59 -8.65 -14.75
CA LEU A 506 44.17 -8.75 -14.47
C LEU A 506 43.42 -7.58 -15.11
N PHE A 507 43.94 -6.35 -14.96
CA PHE A 507 43.36 -5.19 -15.61
C PHE A 507 43.44 -5.30 -17.15
N ALA A 508 44.57 -5.74 -17.70
CA ALA A 508 44.69 -5.98 -19.14
C ALA A 508 43.67 -7.03 -19.63
N ALA A 509 43.49 -8.12 -18.88
CA ALA A 509 42.48 -9.14 -19.18
C ALA A 509 41.06 -8.56 -19.13
N PHE A 510 40.74 -7.74 -18.15
CA PHE A 510 39.46 -7.05 -18.07
C PHE A 510 39.20 -6.12 -19.27
N VAL A 511 40.20 -5.33 -19.68
CA VAL A 511 40.11 -4.47 -20.87
C VAL A 511 39.88 -5.32 -22.12
N VAL A 512 40.61 -6.42 -22.29
CA VAL A 512 40.44 -7.34 -23.43
C VAL A 512 39.04 -7.96 -23.44
N LEU A 513 38.53 -8.41 -22.29
CA LEU A 513 37.18 -8.97 -22.17
C LEU A 513 36.11 -7.93 -22.50
N GLU A 514 36.27 -6.69 -22.07
CA GLU A 514 35.35 -5.59 -22.38
C GLU A 514 35.38 -5.24 -23.87
N ILE A 515 36.56 -5.16 -24.51
CA ILE A 515 36.69 -4.96 -25.96
C ILE A 515 36.02 -6.12 -26.71
N HIS A 516 36.30 -7.36 -26.31
CA HIS A 516 35.72 -8.55 -26.93
C HIS A 516 34.19 -8.57 -26.80
N SER A 517 33.66 -8.18 -25.64
CA SER A 517 32.23 -8.08 -25.39
C SER A 517 31.59 -6.95 -26.22
N ALA A 518 32.24 -5.79 -26.31
CA ALA A 518 31.79 -4.65 -27.12
C ALA A 518 31.72 -4.95 -28.62
N LEU A 519 32.58 -5.84 -29.13
CA LEU A 519 32.56 -6.28 -30.52
C LEU A 519 31.43 -7.29 -30.83
N ARG A 520 30.84 -7.92 -29.80
CA ARG A 520 29.74 -8.87 -29.98
C ARG A 520 28.40 -8.13 -30.06
N LYS A 521 27.65 -8.37 -31.16
CA LYS A 521 26.33 -7.75 -31.44
C LYS A 521 25.20 -8.04 -30.42
N ARG A 522 25.43 -8.83 -29.36
CA ARG A 522 24.41 -9.27 -28.39
C ARG A 522 24.60 -8.70 -26.98
N SER A 523 25.52 -7.77 -26.78
CA SER A 523 25.71 -7.17 -25.47
C SER A 523 24.59 -6.16 -25.15
N SER A 524 23.93 -6.35 -24.01
CA SER A 524 23.03 -5.35 -23.41
C SER A 524 23.76 -4.37 -22.48
N MET A 525 25.10 -4.44 -22.43
CA MET A 525 25.92 -3.73 -21.47
C MET A 525 26.48 -2.44 -22.08
N ASP A 526 26.51 -1.37 -21.29
CA ASP A 526 26.95 -0.04 -21.74
C ASP A 526 28.48 0.07 -21.74
N HIS A 527 29.14 -0.54 -22.73
CA HIS A 527 30.59 -0.57 -22.83
C HIS A 527 31.24 0.81 -22.92
N ALA A 528 30.56 1.78 -23.56
CA ALA A 528 31.07 3.14 -23.66
C ALA A 528 31.26 3.76 -22.27
N SER A 529 30.30 3.53 -21.36
CA SER A 529 30.44 3.97 -19.96
C SER A 529 31.62 3.32 -19.25
N HIS A 530 31.86 2.03 -19.49
CA HIS A 530 32.95 1.29 -18.85
C HIS A 530 34.31 1.83 -19.30
N PHE A 531 34.50 2.06 -20.60
CA PHE A 531 35.73 2.66 -21.12
C PHE A 531 35.94 4.10 -20.62
N GLY A 532 34.88 4.91 -20.56
CA GLY A 532 34.96 6.25 -19.98
C GLY A 532 35.36 6.24 -18.50
N GLY A 533 34.84 5.28 -17.72
CA GLY A 533 35.22 5.09 -16.33
C GLY A 533 36.68 4.64 -16.17
N MET A 534 37.12 3.64 -16.95
CA MET A 534 38.51 3.17 -16.96
C MET A 534 39.48 4.29 -17.33
N PHE A 535 39.14 5.12 -18.32
CA PHE A 535 39.96 6.25 -18.75
C PHE A 535 40.27 7.21 -17.59
N VAL A 536 39.27 7.53 -16.75
CA VAL A 536 39.47 8.36 -15.55
C VAL A 536 40.38 7.68 -14.53
N GLY A 537 40.17 6.38 -14.29
CA GLY A 537 41.03 5.61 -13.37
C GLY A 537 42.49 5.56 -13.83
N MET A 538 42.71 5.30 -15.12
CA MET A 538 44.03 5.32 -15.76
C MET A 538 44.69 6.70 -15.69
N GLY A 539 43.94 7.76 -16.02
CA GLY A 539 44.43 9.13 -15.95
C GLY A 539 44.82 9.54 -14.53
N THR A 540 44.00 9.17 -13.54
CA THR A 540 44.30 9.42 -12.12
C THR A 540 45.56 8.67 -11.69
N ALA A 541 45.69 7.39 -12.04
CA ALA A 541 46.88 6.59 -11.73
C ALA A 541 48.14 7.17 -12.38
N GLY A 542 48.04 7.61 -13.64
CA GLY A 542 49.14 8.26 -14.36
C GLY A 542 49.55 9.58 -13.71
N TYR A 543 48.59 10.43 -13.33
CA TYR A 543 48.85 11.69 -12.62
C TYR A 543 49.56 11.47 -11.29
N LEU A 544 49.11 10.50 -10.49
CA LEU A 544 49.74 10.19 -9.20
C LEU A 544 51.17 9.69 -9.39
N ARG A 545 51.41 8.81 -10.37
CA ARG A 545 52.76 8.35 -10.71
C ARG A 545 53.68 9.50 -11.13
N ALA A 546 53.19 10.41 -11.96
CA ALA A 546 53.95 11.57 -12.42
C ALA A 546 54.27 12.58 -11.30
N THR A 547 53.42 12.65 -10.26
CA THR A 547 53.57 13.60 -9.13
C THR A 547 54.29 13.02 -7.91
N GLY A 548 54.98 11.88 -8.07
CA GLY A 548 55.83 11.31 -7.01
C GLY A 548 55.14 10.28 -6.11
N TRP A 549 54.14 9.53 -6.62
CA TRP A 549 53.50 8.45 -5.88
C TRP A 549 54.48 7.47 -5.23
N HIS A 550 55.56 7.11 -5.94
CA HIS A 550 56.56 6.17 -5.43
C HIS A 550 57.32 6.72 -4.22
N ASP A 551 57.71 8.00 -4.24
CA ASP A 551 58.41 8.64 -3.12
C ASP A 551 57.49 8.75 -1.89
N ARG A 552 56.23 9.11 -2.11
CA ARG A 552 55.21 9.18 -1.06
C ARG A 552 54.94 7.80 -0.46
N LYS A 553 54.81 6.77 -1.29
CA LYS A 553 54.58 5.40 -0.83
C LYS A 553 55.79 4.85 -0.06
N LEU A 554 57.02 5.09 -0.53
CA LEU A 554 58.24 4.70 0.18
C LEU A 554 58.29 5.32 1.58
N SER A 555 57.93 6.59 1.74
CA SER A 555 57.88 7.22 3.07
C SER A 555 56.86 6.57 4.01
N VAL A 556 55.69 6.20 3.49
CA VAL A 556 54.61 5.54 4.26
C VAL A 556 54.93 4.07 4.57
N ASP A 557 55.57 3.36 3.65
CA ASP A 557 55.98 1.97 3.83
C ASP A 557 57.15 1.86 4.82
N VAL A 558 58.04 2.86 4.88
CA VAL A 558 59.09 2.96 5.91
C VAL A 558 58.48 3.18 7.31
N GLU A 559 57.44 4.02 7.43
CA GLU A 559 56.69 4.15 8.70
C GLU A 559 55.91 2.88 9.07
N ARG A 560 55.40 2.13 8.09
CA ARG A 560 54.69 0.86 8.31
C ARG A 560 55.60 -0.36 8.52
N ALA A 561 56.87 -0.29 8.16
CA ALA A 561 57.82 -1.40 8.29
C ALA A 561 58.07 -1.85 9.74
N ASP A 562 57.67 -1.04 10.73
CA ASP A 562 57.62 -1.42 12.15
C ASP A 562 56.46 -2.38 12.50
N ASN A 563 55.57 -2.74 11.56
CA ASN A 563 54.51 -3.73 11.76
C ASN A 563 54.27 -4.56 10.47
N PRO A 564 54.81 -5.78 10.36
CA PRO A 564 54.97 -6.46 9.08
C PRO A 564 53.73 -7.26 8.71
N ASP A 565 52.85 -6.70 7.88
CA ASP A 565 51.92 -7.52 7.11
C ASP A 565 51.77 -6.95 5.69
N LYS A 566 52.53 -7.54 4.74
CA LYS A 566 52.48 -7.22 3.30
C LYS A 566 51.34 -7.96 2.59
N THR A 567 50.16 -8.03 3.19
CA THR A 567 48.98 -8.64 2.58
C THR A 567 47.76 -7.75 2.73
N VAL A 568 47.13 -7.37 1.60
CA VAL A 568 45.82 -6.69 1.62
C VAL A 568 44.75 -7.75 1.84
N VAL A 569 44.35 -7.92 3.09
CA VAL A 569 43.33 -8.90 3.48
C VAL A 569 41.95 -8.28 3.32
N VAL A 570 41.42 -8.26 2.09
CA VAL A 570 40.09 -7.69 1.79
C VAL A 570 38.99 -8.31 2.66
N GLY A 571 39.08 -9.61 2.95
CA GLY A 571 38.18 -10.30 3.86
C GLY A 571 38.32 -9.89 5.34
N ALA A 572 39.50 -9.51 5.79
CA ALA A 572 39.70 -8.99 7.14
C ALA A 572 39.22 -7.55 7.23
N MET A 573 39.50 -6.70 6.23
CA MET A 573 38.94 -5.35 6.15
C MET A 573 37.40 -5.37 6.16
N ALA A 574 36.79 -6.31 5.43
CA ALA A 574 35.35 -6.50 5.44
C ALA A 574 34.83 -7.03 6.80
N LYS A 575 35.49 -8.03 7.40
CA LYS A 575 35.13 -8.57 8.73
C LYS A 575 35.33 -7.55 9.85
N GLU A 576 36.39 -6.76 9.77
CA GLU A 576 36.70 -5.67 10.69
C GLU A 576 35.68 -4.56 10.54
N GLY A 577 35.35 -4.14 9.31
CA GLY A 577 34.23 -3.23 9.06
C GLY A 577 32.90 -3.75 9.63
N ILE A 578 32.59 -5.04 9.47
CA ILE A 578 31.40 -5.66 10.09
C ILE A 578 31.48 -5.64 11.61
N LYS A 579 32.66 -5.87 12.19
CA LYS A 579 32.90 -5.81 13.64
C LYS A 579 32.77 -4.38 14.16
N GLU A 580 33.29 -3.38 13.46
CA GLU A 580 33.12 -1.95 13.77
C GLU A 580 31.64 -1.55 13.70
N ILE A 581 30.91 -1.99 12.67
CA ILE A 581 29.46 -1.77 12.56
C ILE A 581 28.71 -2.42 13.72
N LYS A 582 29.04 -3.67 14.06
CA LYS A 582 28.42 -4.35 15.20
C LYS A 582 28.72 -3.64 16.52
N ASN A 583 29.97 -3.22 16.72
CA ASN A 583 30.40 -2.53 17.93
C ASN A 583 29.75 -1.14 18.06
N SER A 584 29.63 -0.38 16.98
CA SER A 584 28.94 0.92 16.99
C SER A 584 27.43 0.79 17.24
N LEU A 585 26.79 -0.26 16.72
CA LEU A 585 25.37 -0.54 16.99
C LEU A 585 25.10 -0.98 18.43
N VAL A 586 26.02 -1.73 19.04
CA VAL A 586 25.90 -2.21 20.43
C VAL A 586 26.35 -1.16 21.44
N GLY A 587 27.38 -0.36 21.12
CA GLY A 587 27.91 0.70 21.96
C GLY A 587 26.96 1.90 22.15
N GLY A 588 26.05 2.13 21.20
CA GLY A 588 24.99 3.14 21.32
C GLY A 588 23.80 2.77 22.20
N SER A 589 23.81 1.59 22.85
CA SER A 589 22.71 1.10 23.70
C SER A 589 23.02 1.12 25.21
N LYS A 590 24.09 1.79 25.65
CA LYS A 590 24.36 2.04 27.08
C LYS A 590 23.99 3.44 27.51
#